data_AF-A0A4P9YFD6-F1
#
_entry.id   AF-A0A4P9YFD6-F1
#
_cell.length_a   1.000
_cell.length_b   1.000
_cell.length_c   1.000
_cell.angle_alpha   90.00
_cell.angle_beta   90.00
_cell.angle_gamma   90.00
#
_symmetry.space_group_name_H-M   'P 1'
#
loop_
_entity.id
_entity.type
_entity.pdbx_description
1 polymer ?
#
loop_
_entity_poly.entity_id
_entity_poly.type
_entity_poly.pdbx_seq_one_letter_code
_entity_poly.pdbx_strand_id
1 'polypeptide(L)'
;MLEMGLTPEKASYKLMDIEPTLSLYRDAGQGNRRNDALKGSASYFLTILDCLRGIKKAIQCGILKLEELDVKEERVENGDMNWVVPGKFLALAGPEKSIYDRHSAIAMSRGLNPFHFADLIEYFKKTNVKCVVRLNNKLYDETMFLDNGIQHVDLTYPDGSNPPEHIMIRFLDVAEKTNAVHCKAGLGRTGTLIALYLMKHYQFTAKEVIGYLRVMRPGSVVGPQQQFLEQ
;
A
#
# COMPACT_ATOMS: atom_id res chain seq x y z
N MET A 1 21.93 4.96 -3.58
CA MET A 1 22.26 3.69 -2.88
C MET A 1 22.48 2.56 -3.88
N LEU A 2 21.43 2.22 -4.65
CA LEU A 2 21.39 1.05 -5.53
C LEU A 2 22.47 1.09 -6.63
N GLU A 3 22.45 2.12 -7.48
CA GLU A 3 23.45 2.32 -8.55
C GLU A 3 24.90 2.41 -8.03
N MET A 4 25.07 2.97 -6.84
CA MET A 4 26.38 3.21 -6.24
C MET A 4 26.89 2.02 -5.40
N GLY A 5 26.14 0.91 -5.33
CA GLY A 5 26.52 -0.25 -4.53
C GLY A 5 26.67 0.03 -3.02
N LEU A 6 26.02 1.09 -2.50
CA LEU A 6 26.16 1.48 -1.10
C LEU A 6 25.25 0.65 -0.18
N THR A 7 25.69 0.42 1.05
CA THR A 7 24.82 -0.03 2.15
C THR A 7 23.83 1.09 2.54
N PRO A 8 22.67 0.78 3.13
CA PRO A 8 21.74 1.79 3.67
C PRO A 8 22.42 2.81 4.58
N GLU A 9 23.31 2.37 5.47
CA GLU A 9 24.02 3.20 6.45
C GLU A 9 24.91 4.24 5.74
N LYS A 10 25.81 3.79 4.86
CA LYS A 10 26.68 4.67 4.06
C LYS A 10 25.88 5.63 3.17
N ALA A 11 24.78 5.19 2.59
CA ALA A 11 23.92 6.04 1.77
C ALA A 11 23.21 7.11 2.60
N SER A 12 22.69 6.74 3.77
CA SER A 12 22.04 7.68 4.69
C SER A 12 23.04 8.67 5.30
N TYR A 13 24.25 8.23 5.63
CA TYR A 13 25.30 9.08 6.20
C TYR A 13 25.65 10.24 5.27
N LYS A 14 25.71 10.00 3.95
CA LYS A 14 25.95 11.04 2.94
C LYS A 14 24.88 12.15 2.90
N LEU A 15 23.73 11.94 3.53
CA LEU A 15 22.62 12.89 3.57
C LEU A 15 22.49 13.61 4.93
N MET A 16 23.29 13.23 5.93
CA MET A 16 23.16 13.77 7.29
C MET A 16 23.61 15.23 7.40
N ASP A 17 24.60 15.64 6.59
CA ASP A 17 25.19 16.99 6.64
C ASP A 17 24.51 18.00 5.70
N ILE A 18 23.35 17.66 5.13
CA ILE A 18 22.59 18.59 4.29
C ILE A 18 21.90 19.62 5.18
N GLU A 19 22.14 20.91 4.93
CA GLU A 19 21.45 22.00 5.60
C GLU A 19 20.37 22.66 4.70
N PRO A 20 19.15 22.91 5.23
CA PRO A 20 18.68 22.51 6.55
C PRO A 20 18.52 20.97 6.66
N THR A 21 18.66 20.44 7.88
CA THR A 21 18.55 18.99 8.14
C THR A 21 17.25 18.43 7.61
N LEU A 22 17.34 17.27 6.95
CA LEU A 22 16.19 16.61 6.36
C LEU A 22 15.17 16.19 7.44
N SER A 23 13.93 16.63 7.28
CA SER A 23 12.81 16.25 8.15
C SER A 23 12.51 14.76 8.07
N LEU A 24 12.10 14.18 9.20
CA LEU A 24 11.61 12.81 9.27
C LEU A 24 10.29 12.66 8.49
N TYR A 25 10.05 11.47 7.94
CA TYR A 25 8.82 11.15 7.24
C TYR A 25 7.69 10.82 8.22
N ARG A 26 6.55 11.48 8.05
CA ARG A 26 5.29 11.24 8.78
C ARG A 26 4.31 10.42 7.96
N ASP A 27 3.21 9.99 8.59
CA ASP A 27 2.11 9.31 7.92
C ASP A 27 1.16 10.27 7.19
N ALA A 28 0.24 9.68 6.42
CA ALA A 28 -0.78 10.38 5.63
C ALA A 28 -2.06 10.72 6.43
N GLY A 29 -2.10 10.43 7.73
CA GLY A 29 -3.23 10.72 8.59
C GLY A 29 -3.58 12.22 8.62
N GLN A 30 -4.84 12.52 8.33
CA GLN A 30 -5.39 13.86 8.52
C GLN A 30 -5.73 13.98 10.01
N GLY A 31 -5.01 14.82 10.76
CA GLY A 31 -5.57 15.31 12.03
C GLY A 31 -6.95 15.92 11.73
N ASN A 32 -7.96 15.65 12.57
CA ASN A 32 -9.34 16.12 12.37
C ASN A 32 -9.36 17.60 11.93
N ARG A 33 -9.87 17.88 10.72
CA ARG A 33 -9.94 19.23 10.13
C ARG A 33 -11.08 20.09 10.72
N ARG A 34 -11.30 20.03 12.03
CA ARG A 34 -12.21 20.93 12.75
C ARG A 34 -11.57 21.28 14.10
N ASN A 35 -11.14 22.54 14.20
CA ASN A 35 -10.63 23.28 15.36
C ASN A 35 -9.13 23.15 15.70
N ASP A 36 -8.47 24.29 15.50
CA ASP A 36 -7.10 24.60 15.85
C ASP A 36 -6.88 24.60 17.37
N ALA A 37 -6.08 23.65 17.88
CA ALA A 37 -5.25 23.78 19.09
C ALA A 37 -4.47 22.48 19.40
N LEU A 38 -4.95 21.32 18.96
CA LEU A 38 -4.32 20.01 19.15
C LEU A 38 -4.29 19.25 17.81
N LYS A 39 -3.57 19.80 16.83
CA LYS A 39 -3.27 19.12 15.57
C LYS A 39 -2.80 17.70 15.90
N GLY A 40 -3.49 16.68 15.39
CA GLY A 40 -3.06 15.28 15.50
C GLY A 40 -1.60 15.17 15.09
N SER A 41 -0.73 15.11 16.09
CA SER A 41 0.71 15.11 15.91
C SER A 41 1.08 13.75 15.34
N ALA A 42 1.93 13.75 14.31
CA ALA A 42 2.58 12.52 13.92
C ALA A 42 3.29 11.96 15.17
N SER A 43 2.92 10.75 15.55
CA SER A 43 3.43 10.05 16.74
C SER A 43 4.39 8.91 16.39
N TYR A 44 4.64 8.72 15.09
CA TYR A 44 5.54 7.74 14.54
C TYR A 44 6.24 8.35 13.33
N PHE A 45 7.55 8.16 13.24
CA PHE A 45 8.38 8.78 12.23
C PHE A 45 9.36 7.77 11.64
N LEU A 46 9.60 7.89 10.34
CA LEU A 46 10.64 7.15 9.64
C LEU A 46 11.79 8.07 9.27
N THR A 47 13.00 7.55 9.41
CA THR A 47 14.21 8.14 8.85
C THR A 47 14.42 7.69 7.41
N ILE A 48 15.32 8.36 6.68
CA ILE A 48 15.79 7.87 5.37
C ILE A 48 16.42 6.49 5.50
N LEU A 49 17.15 6.24 6.59
CA LEU A 49 17.79 4.95 6.86
C LEU A 49 16.75 3.83 6.95
N ASP A 50 15.61 4.05 7.62
CA ASP A 50 14.54 3.06 7.72
C ASP A 50 13.99 2.68 6.33
N CYS A 51 13.75 3.68 5.48
CA CYS A 51 13.31 3.45 4.10
C CYS A 51 14.35 2.70 3.28
N LEU A 52 15.63 3.08 3.38
CA LEU A 52 16.72 2.43 2.64
C LEU A 52 16.93 0.98 3.10
N ARG A 53 16.81 0.69 4.39
CA ARG A 53 16.86 -0.68 4.94
C ARG A 53 15.70 -1.51 4.42
N GLY A 54 14.48 -0.96 4.42
CA GLY A 54 13.30 -1.61 3.83
C GLY A 54 13.50 -1.99 2.37
N ILE A 55 13.96 -1.06 1.53
CA ILE A 55 14.25 -1.32 0.12
C ILE A 55 15.34 -2.39 -0.03
N LYS A 56 16.45 -2.25 0.71
CA LYS A 56 17.58 -3.20 0.64
C LYS A 56 17.14 -4.61 0.99
N LYS A 57 16.34 -4.75 2.04
CA LYS A 57 15.79 -6.04 2.49
C LYS A 57 14.83 -6.64 1.48
N ALA A 58 13.93 -5.83 0.90
CA ALA A 58 13.03 -6.29 -0.16
C ALA A 58 13.78 -6.88 -1.35
N ILE A 59 14.90 -6.26 -1.76
CA ILE A 59 15.77 -6.78 -2.82
C ILE A 59 16.45 -8.08 -2.38
N GLN A 60 17.00 -8.13 -1.15
CA GLN A 60 17.68 -9.32 -0.63
C GLN A 60 16.74 -10.53 -0.49
N CYS A 61 15.48 -10.30 -0.15
CA CYS A 61 14.45 -11.33 -0.05
C CYS A 61 13.85 -11.71 -1.42
N GLY A 62 14.26 -11.06 -2.53
CA GLY A 62 13.71 -11.30 -3.87
C GLY A 62 12.27 -10.79 -4.06
N ILE A 63 11.78 -9.96 -3.14
CA ILE A 63 10.45 -9.35 -3.16
C ILE A 63 10.42 -8.19 -4.15
N LEU A 64 11.54 -7.47 -4.27
CA LEU A 64 11.70 -6.35 -5.17
C LEU A 64 12.83 -6.64 -6.16
N LYS A 65 12.50 -6.61 -7.45
CA LYS A 65 13.46 -6.60 -8.56
C LYS A 65 13.26 -5.31 -9.34
N LEU A 66 14.30 -4.50 -9.40
CA LEU A 66 14.20 -3.13 -9.91
C LEU A 66 13.94 -3.10 -11.41
N GLU A 67 14.50 -4.08 -12.11
CA GLU A 67 14.34 -4.32 -13.54
C GLU A 67 12.91 -4.74 -13.93
N GLU A 68 12.09 -5.19 -12.98
CA GLU A 68 10.70 -5.59 -13.21
C GLU A 68 9.69 -4.48 -12.86
N LEU A 69 10.15 -3.29 -12.41
CA LEU A 69 9.26 -2.18 -12.05
C LEU A 69 8.80 -1.37 -13.27
N ASP A 70 7.48 -1.35 -13.51
CA ASP A 70 6.86 -0.43 -14.47
C ASP A 70 6.22 0.77 -13.77
N VAL A 71 6.92 1.91 -13.80
CA VAL A 71 6.50 3.16 -13.15
C VAL A 71 5.26 3.79 -13.83
N LYS A 72 4.88 3.37 -15.05
CA LYS A 72 3.75 3.97 -15.76
C LYS A 72 2.39 3.41 -15.31
N GLU A 73 2.35 2.19 -14.79
CA GLU A 73 1.08 1.55 -14.38
C GLU A 73 0.49 2.17 -13.10
N GLU A 74 1.32 2.78 -12.25
CA GLU A 74 1.02 3.21 -10.89
C GLU A 74 0.25 4.55 -10.75
N ARG A 75 -0.49 4.96 -11.78
CA ARG A 75 -1.15 6.28 -11.82
C ARG A 75 -2.60 6.23 -11.34
N VAL A 76 -3.07 7.33 -10.74
CA VAL A 76 -4.45 7.47 -10.24
C VAL A 76 -5.48 7.28 -11.36
N GLU A 77 -5.20 7.83 -12.55
CA GLU A 77 -6.02 7.64 -13.74
C GLU A 77 -6.15 6.18 -14.18
N ASN A 78 -5.24 5.28 -13.76
CA ASN A 78 -5.26 3.85 -14.08
C ASN A 78 -5.87 3.01 -12.94
N GLY A 79 -6.64 3.63 -12.04
CA GLY A 79 -7.36 2.92 -10.98
C GLY A 79 -6.76 3.00 -9.58
N ASP A 80 -5.75 3.86 -9.36
CA ASP A 80 -5.10 4.07 -8.05
C ASP A 80 -4.67 2.74 -7.39
N MET A 81 -3.75 2.04 -8.06
CA MET A 81 -3.21 0.77 -7.62
C MET A 81 -1.70 0.70 -7.80
N ASN A 82 -1.02 -0.05 -6.92
CA ASN A 82 0.41 -0.30 -6.97
C ASN A 82 0.71 -1.76 -6.61
N TRP A 83 1.63 -2.38 -7.35
CA TRP A 83 2.24 -3.63 -6.93
C TRP A 83 3.22 -3.34 -5.80
N VAL A 84 2.75 -3.51 -4.56
CA VAL A 84 3.62 -3.37 -3.37
C VAL A 84 4.49 -4.59 -3.14
N VAL A 85 4.14 -5.72 -3.75
CA VAL A 85 5.05 -6.84 -4.02
C VAL A 85 4.74 -7.34 -5.43
N PRO A 86 5.57 -7.05 -6.45
CA PRO A 86 5.34 -7.50 -7.83
C PRO A 86 4.93 -8.97 -7.93
N GLY A 87 3.80 -9.23 -8.59
CA GLY A 87 3.24 -10.57 -8.77
C GLY A 87 2.57 -11.21 -7.54
N LYS A 88 2.70 -10.63 -6.34
CA LYS A 88 2.14 -11.17 -5.09
C LYS A 88 1.11 -10.27 -4.41
N PHE A 89 1.32 -8.96 -4.33
CA PHE A 89 0.35 -8.06 -3.70
C PHE A 89 0.18 -6.77 -4.49
N LEU A 90 -1.00 -6.64 -5.09
CA LEU A 90 -1.56 -5.41 -5.63
C LEU A 90 -2.39 -4.72 -4.54
N ALA A 91 -1.97 -3.54 -4.13
CA ALA A 91 -2.72 -2.69 -3.22
C ALA A 91 -3.47 -1.62 -4.05
N LEU A 92 -4.76 -1.46 -3.82
CA LEU A 92 -5.60 -0.55 -4.61
C LEU A 92 -6.65 0.19 -3.77
N ALA A 93 -7.11 1.33 -4.28
CA ALA A 93 -8.32 1.97 -3.81
C ALA A 93 -9.56 1.07 -4.07
N GLY A 94 -10.60 1.24 -3.25
CA GLY A 94 -11.82 0.46 -3.41
C GLY A 94 -12.51 0.75 -4.75
N PRO A 95 -12.99 -0.27 -5.49
CA PRO A 95 -13.65 -0.14 -6.79
C PRO A 95 -15.10 0.36 -6.64
N GLU A 96 -15.29 1.46 -5.91
CA GLU A 96 -16.58 2.10 -5.72
C GLU A 96 -16.91 2.97 -6.93
N LYS A 97 -18.19 3.05 -7.32
CA LYS A 97 -18.63 3.91 -8.45
C LYS A 97 -18.11 5.34 -8.32
N SER A 98 -18.20 5.92 -7.12
CA SER A 98 -17.72 7.30 -6.87
C SER A 98 -16.21 7.49 -7.04
N ILE A 99 -15.43 6.42 -6.83
CA ILE A 99 -13.98 6.42 -7.05
C ILE A 99 -13.69 6.32 -8.54
N TYR A 100 -14.39 5.45 -9.28
CA TYR A 100 -14.28 5.37 -10.74
C TYR A 100 -14.70 6.66 -11.44
N ASP A 101 -15.80 7.29 -11.02
CA ASP A 101 -16.25 8.57 -11.56
C ASP A 101 -15.17 9.65 -11.38
N ARG A 102 -14.51 9.65 -10.21
CA ARG A 102 -13.38 10.55 -9.94
C ARG A 102 -12.16 10.24 -10.81
N HIS A 103 -11.76 8.98 -10.92
CA HIS A 103 -10.61 8.58 -11.74
C HIS A 103 -10.84 8.90 -13.21
N SER A 104 -12.06 8.63 -13.70
CA SER A 104 -12.53 9.00 -15.04
C SER A 104 -12.44 10.51 -15.26
N ALA A 105 -12.91 11.33 -14.31
CA ALA A 105 -12.81 12.78 -14.40
C ALA A 105 -11.34 13.28 -14.44
N ILE A 106 -10.46 12.68 -13.64
CA ILE A 106 -9.01 12.99 -13.65
C ILE A 106 -8.39 12.61 -14.99
N ALA A 107 -8.69 11.43 -15.52
CA ALA A 107 -8.20 10.96 -16.81
C ALA A 107 -8.64 11.92 -17.94
N MET A 108 -9.93 12.25 -18.01
CA MET A 108 -10.48 13.19 -19.00
C MET A 108 -9.84 14.58 -18.90
N SER A 109 -9.60 15.08 -17.68
CA SER A 109 -8.93 16.38 -17.45
C SER A 109 -7.48 16.41 -17.99
N ARG A 110 -6.87 15.23 -18.19
CA ARG A 110 -5.52 15.05 -18.74
C ARG A 110 -5.53 14.61 -20.21
N GLY A 111 -6.70 14.58 -20.86
CA GLY A 111 -6.84 14.12 -22.25
C GLY A 111 -6.68 12.61 -22.42
N LEU A 112 -6.90 11.82 -21.36
CA LEU A 112 -6.82 10.37 -21.37
C LEU A 112 -8.22 9.73 -21.39
N ASN A 113 -8.29 8.46 -21.78
CA ASN A 113 -9.53 7.69 -21.73
C ASN A 113 -9.99 7.49 -20.27
N PRO A 114 -11.30 7.55 -19.99
CA PRO A 114 -11.84 7.27 -18.67
C PRO A 114 -11.50 5.84 -18.22
N PHE A 115 -11.27 5.65 -16.92
CA PHE A 115 -11.03 4.35 -16.33
C PHE A 115 -12.28 3.81 -15.66
N HIS A 116 -12.73 2.65 -16.13
CA HIS A 116 -13.94 1.97 -15.71
C HIS A 116 -13.62 0.64 -15.03
N PHE A 117 -14.64 0.04 -14.44
CA PHE A 117 -14.51 -1.28 -13.82
C PHE A 117 -14.08 -2.37 -14.83
N ALA A 118 -14.52 -2.28 -16.09
CA ALA A 118 -14.11 -3.21 -17.13
C ALA A 118 -12.59 -3.19 -17.35
N ASP A 119 -11.96 -2.01 -17.30
CA ASP A 119 -10.51 -1.86 -17.42
C ASP A 119 -9.78 -2.50 -16.22
N LEU A 120 -10.35 -2.40 -15.00
CA LEU A 120 -9.82 -3.12 -13.83
C LEU A 120 -9.86 -4.63 -14.03
N ILE A 121 -10.98 -5.17 -14.53
CA ILE A 121 -11.12 -6.61 -14.79
C ILE A 121 -10.14 -7.08 -15.86
N GLU A 122 -9.98 -6.32 -16.95
CA GLU A 122 -9.00 -6.63 -17.99
C GLU A 122 -7.58 -6.62 -17.41
N TYR A 123 -7.24 -5.62 -16.62
CA TYR A 123 -5.97 -5.54 -15.92
C TYR A 123 -5.75 -6.75 -15.00
N PHE A 124 -6.75 -7.13 -14.21
CA PHE A 124 -6.68 -8.29 -13.32
C PHE A 124 -6.46 -9.58 -14.09
N LYS A 125 -7.15 -9.79 -15.23
CA LYS A 125 -6.93 -10.96 -16.09
C LYS A 125 -5.52 -10.97 -16.68
N LYS A 126 -5.05 -9.83 -17.22
CA LYS A 126 -3.71 -9.68 -17.81
C LYS A 126 -2.59 -9.93 -16.79
N THR A 127 -2.78 -9.50 -15.55
CA THR A 127 -1.81 -9.63 -14.46
C THR A 127 -2.03 -10.85 -13.57
N ASN A 128 -2.93 -11.75 -13.96
CA ASN A 128 -3.23 -13.00 -13.26
C ASN A 128 -3.67 -12.79 -11.80
N VAL A 129 -4.44 -11.73 -11.55
CA VAL A 129 -5.15 -11.52 -10.28
C VAL A 129 -6.27 -12.56 -10.16
N LYS A 130 -6.20 -13.38 -9.11
CA LYS A 130 -7.10 -14.53 -8.92
C LYS A 130 -8.05 -14.34 -7.75
N CYS A 131 -7.68 -13.53 -6.77
CA CYS A 131 -8.49 -13.26 -5.60
C CYS A 131 -8.35 -11.80 -5.16
N VAL A 132 -9.46 -11.22 -4.75
CA VAL A 132 -9.57 -9.88 -4.19
C VAL A 132 -9.99 -9.98 -2.74
N VAL A 133 -9.24 -9.33 -1.84
CA VAL A 133 -9.59 -9.19 -0.44
C VAL A 133 -10.12 -7.78 -0.18
N ARG A 134 -11.36 -7.68 0.30
CA ARG A 134 -12.00 -6.42 0.70
C ARG A 134 -11.93 -6.24 2.21
N LEU A 135 -11.42 -5.09 2.66
CA LEU A 135 -11.22 -4.78 4.08
C LEU A 135 -12.18 -3.71 4.64
N ASN A 136 -13.01 -3.12 3.77
CA ASN A 136 -14.01 -2.12 4.11
C ASN A 136 -15.42 -2.66 3.91
N ASN A 137 -16.40 -1.90 4.41
CA ASN A 137 -17.81 -2.19 4.20
C ASN A 137 -18.13 -2.42 2.72
N LYS A 138 -19.14 -3.24 2.45
CA LYS A 138 -19.63 -3.53 1.10
C LYS A 138 -20.14 -2.25 0.43
N LEU A 139 -19.34 -1.71 -0.49
CA LEU A 139 -19.64 -0.49 -1.28
C LEU A 139 -19.78 -0.81 -2.79
N TYR A 140 -19.68 -2.08 -3.14
CA TYR A 140 -19.94 -2.67 -4.45
C TYR A 140 -20.32 -4.15 -4.24
N ASP A 141 -20.90 -4.80 -5.24
CA ASP A 141 -21.25 -6.22 -5.15
C ASP A 141 -20.10 -7.12 -5.62
N GLU A 142 -19.64 -8.05 -4.78
CA GLU A 142 -18.56 -9.00 -5.12
C GLU A 142 -18.87 -9.87 -6.34
N THR A 143 -20.13 -10.02 -6.71
CA THR A 143 -20.57 -10.71 -7.93
C THR A 143 -19.87 -10.17 -9.18
N MET A 144 -19.55 -8.88 -9.23
CA MET A 144 -18.81 -8.26 -10.34
C MET A 144 -17.41 -8.87 -10.57
N PHE A 145 -16.79 -9.42 -9.52
CA PHE A 145 -15.53 -10.16 -9.60
C PHE A 145 -15.76 -11.65 -9.82
N LEU A 146 -16.73 -12.24 -9.12
CA LEU A 146 -17.04 -13.67 -9.21
C LEU A 146 -17.48 -14.07 -10.62
N ASP A 147 -18.30 -13.25 -11.28
CA ASP A 147 -18.75 -13.46 -12.67
C ASP A 147 -17.60 -13.40 -13.69
N ASN A 148 -16.46 -12.84 -13.28
CA ASN A 148 -15.24 -12.77 -14.07
C ASN A 148 -14.20 -13.84 -13.69
N GLY A 149 -14.59 -14.83 -12.87
CA GLY A 149 -13.71 -15.91 -12.43
C GLY A 149 -12.68 -15.49 -11.38
N ILE A 150 -12.87 -14.34 -10.73
CA ILE A 150 -11.97 -13.79 -9.71
C ILE A 150 -12.60 -14.03 -8.35
N GLN A 151 -11.91 -14.79 -7.49
CA GLN A 151 -12.39 -15.07 -6.14
C GLN A 151 -12.47 -13.78 -5.31
N HIS A 152 -13.38 -13.75 -4.35
CA HIS A 152 -13.57 -12.59 -3.50
C HIS A 152 -13.68 -13.00 -2.04
N VAL A 153 -13.01 -12.27 -1.14
CA VAL A 153 -13.02 -12.53 0.30
C VAL A 153 -13.22 -11.22 1.06
N ASP A 154 -14.22 -11.21 1.93
CA ASP A 154 -14.45 -10.11 2.87
C ASP A 154 -13.72 -10.35 4.20
N LEU A 155 -12.86 -9.42 4.58
CA LEU A 155 -12.18 -9.34 5.88
C LEU A 155 -12.35 -7.93 6.46
N THR A 156 -13.61 -7.53 6.62
CA THR A 156 -13.99 -6.16 6.99
C THR A 156 -13.68 -5.85 8.45
N TYR A 157 -13.05 -4.70 8.68
CA TYR A 157 -12.88 -4.12 10.03
C TYR A 157 -12.89 -2.57 9.98
N PRO A 158 -13.12 -1.89 11.12
CA PRO A 158 -13.35 -0.44 11.16
C PRO A 158 -12.22 0.39 10.51
N ASP A 159 -12.60 1.52 9.89
CA ASP A 159 -11.62 2.41 9.26
C ASP A 159 -10.73 3.09 10.30
N GLY A 160 -9.43 3.19 10.00
CA GLY A 160 -8.43 3.75 10.91
C GLY A 160 -8.12 2.91 12.16
N SER A 161 -8.73 1.73 12.34
CA SER A 161 -8.40 0.83 13.46
C SER A 161 -7.30 -0.18 13.08
N ASN A 162 -6.83 -0.93 14.09
CA ASN A 162 -5.97 -2.09 13.91
C ASN A 162 -6.82 -3.33 13.56
N PRO A 163 -6.27 -4.29 12.80
CA PRO A 163 -6.98 -5.53 12.50
C PRO A 163 -7.13 -6.39 13.77
N PRO A 164 -8.34 -6.92 14.06
CA PRO A 164 -8.51 -7.94 15.09
C PRO A 164 -7.72 -9.21 14.78
N GLU A 165 -7.37 -9.99 15.81
CA GLU A 165 -6.56 -11.20 15.65
C GLU A 165 -7.11 -12.21 14.65
N HIS A 166 -8.42 -12.48 14.70
CA HIS A 166 -9.06 -13.39 13.74
C HIS A 166 -8.97 -12.90 12.28
N ILE A 167 -8.97 -11.58 12.05
CA ILE A 167 -8.75 -10.99 10.72
C ILE A 167 -7.30 -11.17 10.29
N MET A 168 -6.33 -10.99 11.20
CA MET A 168 -4.92 -11.22 10.89
C MET A 168 -4.64 -12.66 10.47
N ILE A 169 -5.08 -13.62 11.29
CA ILE A 169 -4.90 -15.06 11.02
C ILE A 169 -5.54 -15.42 9.69
N ARG A 170 -6.80 -15.02 9.49
CA ARG A 170 -7.53 -15.31 8.25
C ARG A 170 -6.88 -14.64 7.03
N PHE A 171 -6.37 -13.42 7.18
CA PHE A 171 -5.66 -12.75 6.10
C PHE A 171 -4.39 -13.52 5.72
N LEU A 172 -3.59 -13.96 6.68
CA LEU A 172 -2.37 -14.72 6.40
C LEU A 172 -2.67 -16.03 5.65
N ASP A 173 -3.76 -16.72 5.98
CA ASP A 173 -4.18 -17.93 5.26
C ASP A 173 -4.62 -17.63 3.81
N VAL A 174 -5.42 -16.57 3.63
CA VAL A 174 -5.93 -16.16 2.31
C VAL A 174 -4.82 -15.55 1.46
N ALA A 175 -3.86 -14.88 2.10
CA ALA A 175 -2.70 -14.23 1.48
C ALA A 175 -1.86 -15.20 0.67
N GLU A 176 -1.82 -16.48 1.04
CA GLU A 176 -1.12 -17.52 0.27
C GLU A 176 -1.67 -17.69 -1.14
N LYS A 177 -2.96 -17.41 -1.35
CA LYS A 177 -3.67 -17.63 -2.62
C LYS A 177 -4.16 -16.34 -3.29
N THR A 178 -4.04 -15.20 -2.61
CA THR A 178 -4.52 -13.91 -3.09
C THR A 178 -3.40 -13.02 -3.59
N ASN A 179 -3.78 -12.06 -4.44
CA ASN A 179 -2.85 -11.07 -4.97
C ASN A 179 -3.44 -9.67 -5.17
N ALA A 180 -4.67 -9.40 -4.75
CA ALA A 180 -5.21 -8.03 -4.67
C ALA A 180 -5.89 -7.76 -3.33
N VAL A 181 -5.56 -6.63 -2.69
CA VAL A 181 -6.08 -6.25 -1.38
C VAL A 181 -6.47 -4.78 -1.38
N HIS A 182 -7.70 -4.47 -0.97
CA HIS A 182 -8.17 -3.09 -0.92
C HIS A 182 -8.94 -2.78 0.35
N CYS A 183 -8.98 -1.50 0.70
CA CYS A 183 -9.91 -0.95 1.67
C CYS A 183 -10.67 0.19 0.98
N LYS A 184 -10.83 1.35 1.64
CA LYS A 184 -11.35 2.55 0.97
C LYS A 184 -10.31 3.19 0.04
N ALA A 185 -9.16 3.60 0.62
CA ALA A 185 -8.07 4.25 -0.13
C ALA A 185 -6.92 3.30 -0.50
N GLY A 186 -6.94 2.05 -0.03
CA GLY A 186 -5.83 1.12 -0.25
C GLY A 186 -4.55 1.46 0.51
N LEU A 187 -4.62 2.22 1.60
CA LEU A 187 -3.44 2.75 2.32
C LEU A 187 -3.29 2.16 3.73
N GLY A 188 -4.15 2.56 4.68
CA GLY A 188 -4.01 2.16 6.09
C GLY A 188 -4.23 0.67 6.31
N ARG A 189 -5.49 0.22 6.23
CA ARG A 189 -5.89 -1.18 6.45
C ARG A 189 -5.17 -2.16 5.53
N THR A 190 -5.10 -1.82 4.23
CA THR A 190 -4.41 -2.59 3.20
C THR A 190 -2.93 -2.72 3.50
N GLY A 191 -2.24 -1.60 3.74
CA GLY A 191 -0.82 -1.60 4.07
C GLY A 191 -0.52 -2.37 5.35
N THR A 192 -1.39 -2.27 6.36
CA THR A 192 -1.20 -2.96 7.66
C THR A 192 -1.23 -4.48 7.51
N LEU A 193 -2.22 -5.04 6.80
CA LEU A 193 -2.30 -6.49 6.61
C LEU A 193 -1.17 -7.03 5.71
N ILE A 194 -0.83 -6.31 4.64
CA ILE A 194 0.32 -6.67 3.78
C ILE A 194 1.62 -6.60 4.60
N ALA A 195 1.77 -5.59 5.47
CA ALA A 195 2.93 -5.46 6.34
C ALA A 195 3.08 -6.68 7.26
N LEU A 196 1.99 -7.14 7.89
CA LEU A 196 2.01 -8.34 8.74
C LEU A 196 2.49 -9.59 7.97
N TYR A 197 2.05 -9.77 6.72
CA TYR A 197 2.56 -10.85 5.88
C TYR A 197 4.07 -10.70 5.63
N LEU A 198 4.53 -9.50 5.27
CA LEU A 198 5.96 -9.27 5.00
C LEU A 198 6.83 -9.47 6.24
N MET A 199 6.35 -9.03 7.41
CA MET A 199 7.03 -9.26 8.68
C MET A 199 7.09 -10.74 9.02
N LYS A 200 5.98 -11.48 8.93
CA LYS A 200 5.94 -12.93 9.21
C LYS A 200 6.85 -13.73 8.29
N HIS A 201 6.81 -13.46 6.98
CA HIS A 201 7.47 -14.31 5.98
C HIS A 201 8.91 -13.89 5.69
N TYR A 202 9.23 -12.60 5.80
CA TYR A 202 10.54 -12.05 5.41
C TYR A 202 11.23 -11.28 6.54
N GLN A 203 10.70 -11.36 7.76
CA GLN A 203 11.33 -10.88 8.98
C GLN A 203 11.61 -9.37 8.97
N PHE A 204 10.84 -8.58 8.21
CA PHE A 204 10.94 -7.12 8.25
C PHE A 204 10.66 -6.60 9.68
N THR A 205 11.40 -5.57 10.10
CA THR A 205 10.96 -4.76 11.23
C THR A 205 9.80 -3.85 10.82
N ALA A 206 9.05 -3.32 11.79
CA ALA A 206 7.96 -2.38 11.52
C ALA A 206 8.43 -1.17 10.69
N LYS A 207 9.55 -0.55 11.07
CA LYS A 207 10.11 0.60 10.34
C LYS A 207 10.54 0.26 8.92
N GLU A 208 11.18 -0.89 8.73
CA GLU A 208 11.59 -1.36 7.40
C GLU A 208 10.39 -1.58 6.49
N VAL A 209 9.35 -2.27 6.98
CA VAL A 209 8.19 -2.61 6.14
C VAL A 209 7.35 -1.37 5.83
N ILE A 210 7.16 -0.46 6.79
CA ILE A 210 6.43 0.80 6.54
C ILE A 210 7.23 1.65 5.53
N GLY A 211 8.56 1.73 5.69
CA GLY A 211 9.43 2.44 4.75
C GLY A 211 9.35 1.88 3.33
N TYR A 212 9.45 0.55 3.20
CA TYR A 212 9.29 -0.15 1.92
C TYR A 212 7.91 0.09 1.30
N LEU A 213 6.83 -0.16 2.05
CA LEU A 213 5.47 0.00 1.54
C LEU A 213 5.17 1.45 1.14
N ARG A 214 5.73 2.45 1.81
CA ARG A 214 5.55 3.86 1.43
C ARG A 214 6.35 4.27 0.20
N VAL A 215 7.44 3.58 -0.11
CA VAL A 215 8.16 3.74 -1.38
C VAL A 215 7.32 3.13 -2.52
N MET A 216 6.76 1.94 -2.30
CA MET A 216 5.96 1.25 -3.33
C MET A 216 4.54 1.82 -3.48
N ARG A 217 3.93 2.33 -2.40
CA ARG A 217 2.60 2.95 -2.38
C ARG A 217 2.56 4.04 -1.29
N PRO A 218 2.82 5.30 -1.65
CA PRO A 218 2.88 6.41 -0.71
C PRO A 218 1.64 6.51 0.19
N GLY A 219 1.87 6.74 1.49
CA GLY A 219 0.81 6.88 2.50
C GLY A 219 0.33 5.57 3.14
N SER A 220 0.89 4.42 2.77
CA SER A 220 0.60 3.12 3.41
C SER A 220 0.89 3.12 4.91
N VAL A 221 0.05 2.40 5.67
CA VAL A 221 0.04 2.30 7.15
C VAL A 221 -0.14 3.65 7.84
N VAL A 222 -1.31 3.87 8.46
CA VAL A 222 -1.76 5.21 8.86
C VAL A 222 -2.10 5.27 10.36
N GLY A 223 -1.71 6.37 11.00
CA GLY A 223 -2.03 6.66 12.40
C GLY A 223 -1.62 5.52 13.36
N PRO A 224 -2.52 5.02 14.22
CA PRO A 224 -2.23 4.03 15.25
C PRO A 224 -1.78 2.66 14.73
N GLN A 225 -1.98 2.40 13.44
CA GLN A 225 -1.51 1.17 12.78
C GLN A 225 0.00 1.06 12.73
N GLN A 226 0.72 2.19 12.80
CA GLN A 226 2.18 2.19 12.83
C GLN A 226 2.72 1.62 14.14
N GLN A 227 2.18 2.09 15.28
CA GLN A 227 2.55 1.56 16.60
C GLN A 227 2.09 0.12 16.81
N PHE A 228 1.00 -0.28 16.16
CA PHE A 228 0.52 -1.64 16.20
C PHE A 228 1.52 -2.63 15.61
N LEU A 229 2.20 -2.27 14.51
CA LEU A 229 3.21 -3.15 13.89
C LEU A 229 4.49 -3.29 14.72
N GLU A 230 4.73 -2.45 15.73
CA GLU A 230 5.89 -2.57 16.63
C GLU A 230 5.66 -3.55 17.79
N GLN A 231 4.42 -4.00 17.99
CA GLN A 231 4.01 -4.88 19.10
C GLN A 231 4.01 -6.34 18.65
#